data_AF-A0A8C4X6V3-F1
#
_entry.id   AF-A0A8C4X6V3-F1
#
_cell.length_a   1.000
_cell.length_b   1.000
_cell.length_c   1.000
_cell.angle_alpha   90.00
_cell.angle_beta   90.00
_cell.angle_gamma   90.00
#
_symmetry.space_group_name_H-M   'P 1'
#
loop_
_entity.id
_entity.type
_entity.pdbx_description
1 polymer ?
#
loop_
_entity_poly.entity_id
_entity_poly.type
_entity_poly.pdbx_seq_one_letter_code
_entity_poly.pdbx_strand_id
1 'polypeptide(L)'
;MNSRQSSSFISSSSSLYGGSRGLPLASSGSLLSSSSASFTSSSMRGRSSAGGAALGSGLGMGMGTNMGMGMGMGSGVGMFMGGAGGAHGLAGAGISLESLAISPSIPKNLLEPLNIEIDPSFQEARVQEKEEIKTLNNRFVNLIEKVRLLESQNKMLETKWSLMQEQKTSQTSTEPMYQAYLANLRRQLDGIIREKSNLETELKKSQDLVEETKQKYEDEVNKRTSLENDFVVIKKDVDASYTVKMEFDDKLQILNDELEFLRAVYEEELKEVQTQVKNVSVVVEMDNGRDLDVESIVAEVKAQYETVAVKGREEVESWYKGKFNELSATAGRYEDDVRTAKAEISEVTRNINRYNAEIENLKNQRASLETQIAEAEERGELAVNDAKSRISDLEIALGNAKQDMARQVREYQELMNVKLALDIEIATYRKLLEGEETQAVTIRSSSSGGGYNTKTKKSSSSSVVMNKASFSRAY
;
A
#
# COMPACT_ATOMS: atom_id res chain seq x y z
N MET A 1 78.68 -27.81 11.49
CA MET A 1 78.40 -26.77 10.48
C MET A 1 78.82 -25.43 11.05
N ASN A 2 79.97 -24.95 10.57
CA ASN A 2 80.51 -23.58 10.67
C ASN A 2 79.44 -22.54 10.27
N SER A 3 79.48 -21.25 10.58
CA SER A 3 80.27 -20.37 11.44
C SER A 3 79.61 -18.99 11.34
N ARG A 4 79.64 -18.24 12.44
CA ARG A 4 79.63 -16.76 12.57
C ARG A 4 79.62 -15.91 11.28
N GLN A 5 78.69 -14.94 11.22
CA GLN A 5 78.86 -13.53 10.79
C GLN A 5 77.71 -12.76 11.48
N SER A 6 77.82 -11.72 12.33
CA SER A 6 78.64 -10.50 12.37
C SER A 6 78.43 -9.57 11.18
N SER A 7 77.51 -8.61 11.31
CA SER A 7 77.72 -7.24 10.84
C SER A 7 76.80 -6.28 11.58
N SER A 8 77.36 -5.16 11.99
CA SER A 8 76.74 -4.09 12.74
C SER A 8 77.12 -2.75 12.08
N PHE A 9 76.19 -1.79 12.22
CA PHE A 9 76.33 -0.33 12.09
C PHE A 9 76.60 0.32 10.72
N ILE A 10 75.75 1.32 10.41
CA ILE A 10 76.00 2.78 10.23
C ILE A 10 74.74 3.33 9.53
N SER A 11 73.81 4.00 10.22
CA SER A 11 73.79 5.41 10.66
C SER A 11 73.60 6.47 9.57
N SER A 12 72.70 7.42 9.89
CA SER A 12 72.56 8.82 9.43
C SER A 12 71.35 9.07 8.52
N SER A 13 70.52 10.12 8.65
CA SER A 13 70.18 11.13 9.68
C SER A 13 69.24 12.15 9.00
N SER A 14 68.68 13.08 9.79
CA SER A 14 67.90 14.29 9.46
C SER A 14 66.37 14.09 9.40
N SER A 15 65.49 14.68 10.24
CA SER A 15 65.39 15.89 11.08
C SER A 15 64.41 16.91 10.47
N LEU A 16 63.41 17.32 11.26
CA LEU A 16 62.81 18.67 11.42
C LEU A 16 61.39 18.50 12.00
N TYR A 17 61.16 18.80 13.28
CA TYR A 17 60.88 20.11 13.92
C TYR A 17 59.38 20.41 14.01
N GLY A 18 58.92 20.74 15.22
CA GLY A 18 57.61 21.37 15.45
C GLY A 18 57.00 21.05 16.81
N GLY A 19 57.54 21.62 17.89
CA GLY A 19 56.96 21.58 19.23
C GLY A 19 56.13 22.83 19.58
N SER A 20 55.31 22.71 20.62
CA SER A 20 54.81 23.77 21.53
C SER A 20 53.98 23.05 22.63
N ARG A 21 54.50 22.71 23.82
CA ARG A 21 54.73 23.49 25.06
C ARG A 21 53.53 24.27 25.59
N GLY A 22 53.06 23.87 26.79
CA GLY A 22 52.18 24.64 27.67
C GLY A 22 51.88 23.93 29.00
N LEU A 23 52.71 24.15 30.03
CA LEU A 23 52.43 24.01 31.47
C LEU A 23 53.13 25.20 32.17
N PRO A 24 52.63 25.70 33.32
CA PRO A 24 53.18 25.31 34.64
C PRO A 24 52.09 25.18 35.77
N LEU A 25 52.22 24.23 36.73
CA LEU A 25 52.82 24.35 38.11
C LEU A 25 51.82 24.98 39.14
N ALA A 26 51.58 24.58 40.40
CA ALA A 26 51.98 23.48 41.29
C ALA A 26 51.11 23.49 42.58
N SER A 27 51.43 22.54 43.49
CA SER A 27 51.22 22.47 44.96
C SER A 27 50.24 21.36 45.38
N SER A 28 50.70 20.16 45.76
CA SER A 28 51.36 19.71 47.01
C SER A 28 50.40 19.63 48.21
N GLY A 29 50.17 18.41 48.69
CA GLY A 29 49.42 18.14 49.93
C GLY A 29 49.05 16.67 50.07
N SER A 30 49.96 15.88 50.63
CA SER A 30 49.75 14.51 51.11
C SER A 30 48.58 14.41 52.09
N LEU A 31 47.95 13.24 52.22
CA LEU A 31 47.86 12.47 53.47
C LEU A 31 47.03 11.19 53.29
N LEU A 32 47.51 10.16 53.98
CA LEU A 32 47.01 8.80 54.11
C LEU A 32 45.73 8.78 54.95
N SER A 33 44.74 7.96 54.60
CA SER A 33 43.90 7.30 55.61
C SER A 33 43.18 6.09 55.02
N SER A 34 43.53 4.94 55.55
CA SER A 34 42.75 3.71 55.60
C SER A 34 41.39 3.96 56.25
N SER A 35 40.35 3.25 55.79
CA SER A 35 39.14 2.94 56.57
C SER A 35 38.30 1.86 55.85
N SER A 36 38.44 0.64 56.36
CA SER A 36 37.39 -0.36 56.63
C SER A 36 36.23 -0.56 55.65
N ALA A 37 36.17 -1.81 55.15
CA ALA A 37 34.97 -2.50 54.73
C ALA A 37 33.84 -2.41 55.77
N SER A 38 32.59 -2.39 55.29
CA SER A 38 31.42 -2.81 56.06
C SER A 38 30.40 -3.45 55.13
N PHE A 39 30.29 -4.76 55.28
CA PHE A 39 29.20 -5.58 54.80
C PHE A 39 27.94 -5.23 55.60
N THR A 40 26.82 -4.99 54.93
CA THR A 40 25.51 -5.07 55.56
C THR A 40 24.63 -6.03 54.77
N SER A 41 24.43 -7.18 55.40
CA SER A 41 23.36 -8.13 55.14
C SER A 41 22.00 -7.48 55.41
N SER A 42 21.03 -7.71 54.53
CA SER A 42 19.63 -7.61 54.93
C SER A 42 18.80 -8.66 54.20
N SER A 43 18.27 -9.54 55.05
CA SER A 43 17.48 -10.72 54.82
C SER A 43 16.12 -10.49 54.16
N MET A 44 15.72 -11.53 53.43
CA MET A 44 14.36 -12.01 53.22
C MET A 44 13.27 -11.45 54.14
N ARG A 45 12.17 -10.99 53.54
CA ARG A 45 10.83 -11.14 54.10
C ARG A 45 9.88 -11.62 53.02
N GLY A 46 9.51 -12.90 53.13
CA GLY A 46 8.32 -13.44 52.49
C GLY A 46 7.06 -12.93 53.19
N ARG A 47 6.00 -12.70 52.40
CA ARG A 47 4.62 -12.77 52.86
C ARG A 47 3.79 -13.45 51.79
N SER A 48 3.30 -14.63 52.16
CA SER A 48 2.33 -15.45 51.48
C SER A 48 0.91 -14.94 51.68
N SER A 49 0.06 -15.29 50.71
CA SER A 49 -1.37 -15.64 50.80
C SER A 49 -2.36 -14.57 51.32
N ALA A 50 -3.35 -14.21 50.49
CA ALA A 50 -4.60 -14.95 50.31
C ALA A 50 -5.69 -14.05 49.69
N GLY A 51 -6.53 -14.64 48.82
CA GLY A 51 -7.95 -14.24 48.73
C GLY A 51 -8.45 -13.68 47.40
N GLY A 52 -8.91 -14.58 46.53
CA GLY A 52 -10.26 -14.56 45.94
C GLY A 52 -10.66 -13.44 44.96
N ALA A 53 -10.94 -13.81 43.72
CA ALA A 53 -12.30 -13.80 43.14
C ALA A 53 -12.26 -14.05 41.63
N ALA A 54 -13.19 -14.89 41.19
CA ALA A 54 -13.47 -15.25 39.80
C ALA A 54 -14.28 -14.16 39.06
N LEU A 55 -14.61 -14.45 37.80
CA LEU A 55 -15.41 -13.70 36.80
C LEU A 55 -14.49 -12.90 35.86
N GLY A 56 -14.25 -13.30 34.60
CA GLY A 56 -15.21 -13.79 33.62
C GLY A 56 -15.77 -12.61 32.86
N SER A 57 -15.17 -12.26 31.71
CA SER A 57 -15.80 -11.43 30.67
C SER A 57 -14.99 -11.52 29.38
N GLY A 58 -15.61 -12.11 28.36
CA GLY A 58 -15.15 -12.08 26.98
C GLY A 58 -15.20 -10.67 26.42
N LEU A 59 -14.21 -10.35 25.58
CA LEU A 59 -14.26 -9.18 24.71
C LEU A 59 -15.12 -9.53 23.49
N GLY A 60 -16.40 -9.20 23.61
CA GLY A 60 -17.32 -9.12 22.47
C GLY A 60 -17.02 -7.88 21.64
N MET A 61 -16.87 -8.06 20.33
CA MET A 61 -16.98 -6.99 19.35
C MET A 61 -18.44 -6.53 19.31
N GLY A 62 -18.71 -5.35 19.87
CA GLY A 62 -19.96 -4.63 19.71
C GLY A 62 -19.95 -3.84 18.40
N MET A 63 -20.63 -4.35 17.38
CA MET A 63 -21.03 -3.56 16.20
C MET A 63 -22.39 -2.94 16.52
N GLY A 64 -22.37 -1.69 16.98
CA GLY A 64 -23.56 -0.91 17.26
C GLY A 64 -24.30 -0.55 15.98
N THR A 65 -25.55 -0.99 15.91
CA THR A 65 -26.58 -0.54 14.98
C THR A 65 -26.94 0.92 15.27
N ASN A 66 -27.06 1.73 14.23
CA ASN A 66 -27.91 2.91 14.26
C ASN A 66 -28.79 2.93 13.01
N MET A 67 -30.08 2.71 13.24
CA MET A 67 -31.20 2.99 12.34
C MET A 67 -31.42 4.50 12.28
N GLY A 68 -31.89 4.99 11.13
CA GLY A 68 -32.89 6.06 11.12
C GLY A 68 -32.80 7.10 10.00
N MET A 69 -33.78 7.02 9.08
CA MET A 69 -34.32 8.07 8.19
C MET A 69 -33.43 8.59 7.04
N GLY A 70 -33.83 8.57 5.77
CA GLY A 70 -35.12 8.27 5.14
C GLY A 70 -35.33 9.22 3.95
N MET A 71 -35.43 8.70 2.74
CA MET A 71 -36.36 9.17 1.69
C MET A 71 -36.20 8.26 0.47
N GLY A 72 -37.24 7.49 0.21
CA GLY A 72 -37.42 6.81 -1.07
C GLY A 72 -38.02 7.74 -2.10
N MET A 73 -37.70 7.50 -3.37
CA MET A 73 -38.70 7.55 -4.42
C MET A 73 -38.28 6.58 -5.51
N GLY A 74 -39.00 5.46 -5.59
CA GLY A 74 -38.98 4.62 -6.77
C GLY A 74 -39.68 5.33 -7.91
N SER A 75 -39.21 5.11 -9.13
CA SER A 75 -40.03 5.31 -10.32
C SER A 75 -39.87 4.09 -11.20
N GLY A 76 -40.88 3.22 -11.16
CA GLY A 76 -41.12 2.24 -12.20
C GLY A 76 -41.43 2.97 -13.50
N VAL A 77 -40.85 2.51 -14.60
CA VAL A 77 -41.22 2.92 -15.95
C VAL A 77 -42.01 1.79 -16.55
N GLY A 78 -43.33 1.90 -16.48
CA GLY A 78 -44.29 1.06 -17.18
C GLY A 78 -45.10 1.91 -18.16
N MET A 79 -44.96 1.57 -19.45
CA MET A 79 -45.95 1.60 -20.54
C MET A 79 -47.05 2.67 -20.52
N PHE A 80 -47.13 3.50 -21.57
CA PHE A 80 -48.17 3.35 -22.63
C PHE A 80 -47.97 4.36 -23.78
N MET A 81 -48.01 3.83 -25.00
CA MET A 81 -48.70 4.32 -26.21
C MET A 81 -48.42 5.71 -26.79
N GLY A 82 -48.02 5.72 -28.07
CA GLY A 82 -48.17 6.87 -28.96
C GLY A 82 -47.36 6.72 -30.24
N GLY A 83 -47.96 6.14 -31.28
CA GLY A 83 -47.30 5.82 -32.54
C GLY A 83 -46.73 7.04 -33.27
N ALA A 84 -45.48 6.91 -33.72
CA ALA A 84 -44.90 7.77 -34.74
C ALA A 84 -45.04 7.08 -36.10
N GLY A 85 -46.18 7.31 -36.75
CA GLY A 85 -46.35 7.19 -38.19
C GLY A 85 -46.18 8.57 -38.82
N GLY A 86 -45.54 8.63 -39.99
CA GLY A 86 -45.36 9.87 -40.77
C GLY A 86 -43.98 9.89 -41.45
N ALA A 87 -43.76 9.12 -42.52
CA ALA A 87 -44.20 9.40 -43.89
C ALA A 87 -43.52 10.65 -44.50
N HIS A 88 -42.53 10.35 -45.35
CA HIS A 88 -42.07 11.07 -46.53
C HIS A 88 -42.26 12.59 -46.63
N GLY A 89 -41.13 13.29 -46.56
CA GLY A 89 -40.95 14.56 -47.26
C GLY A 89 -40.90 14.32 -48.77
N LEU A 90 -41.86 14.90 -49.49
CA LEU A 90 -41.80 15.11 -50.92
C LEU A 90 -41.66 16.61 -51.17
N ALA A 91 -40.58 16.94 -51.87
CA ALA A 91 -40.23 18.27 -52.33
C ALA A 91 -41.30 18.83 -53.28
N GLY A 92 -41.54 20.13 -53.16
CA GLY A 92 -42.42 20.87 -54.04
C GLY A 92 -41.86 21.00 -55.45
N ALA A 93 -42.74 20.80 -56.43
CA ALA A 93 -42.62 21.36 -57.77
C ALA A 93 -43.93 22.13 -58.02
N GLY A 94 -43.78 23.41 -58.34
CA GLY A 94 -44.88 24.35 -58.51
C GLY A 94 -45.78 24.00 -59.68
N ILE A 95 -47.06 24.31 -59.52
CA ILE A 95 -47.99 24.44 -60.62
C ILE A 95 -48.77 25.73 -60.39
N SER A 96 -48.43 26.72 -61.21
CA SER A 96 -49.20 27.95 -61.44
C SER A 96 -50.44 27.55 -62.25
N LEU A 97 -51.64 27.84 -61.75
CA LEU A 97 -52.86 27.73 -62.55
C LEU A 97 -53.46 29.13 -62.69
N GLU A 98 -53.18 29.71 -63.86
CA GLU A 98 -53.78 30.93 -64.34
C GLU A 98 -55.29 30.74 -64.58
N SER A 99 -56.01 31.78 -64.17
CA SER A 99 -57.33 32.19 -64.59
C SER A 99 -57.67 31.84 -66.04
N LEU A 100 -58.75 31.08 -66.27
CA LEU A 100 -59.54 31.19 -67.50
C LEU A 100 -61.03 31.25 -67.14
N ALA A 101 -61.59 32.46 -67.24
CA ALA A 101 -63.00 32.76 -67.10
C ALA A 101 -63.77 32.20 -68.32
N ILE A 102 -64.86 31.47 -68.07
CA ILE A 102 -65.83 31.06 -69.10
C ILE A 102 -67.07 31.94 -68.92
N SER A 103 -67.25 32.92 -69.81
CA SER A 103 -68.53 33.61 -70.02
C SER A 103 -69.35 32.86 -71.08
N PRO A 104 -70.67 32.63 -70.88
CA PRO A 104 -71.54 32.19 -71.96
C PRO A 104 -72.16 33.40 -72.67
N SER A 105 -71.96 33.48 -73.98
CA SER A 105 -72.67 34.38 -74.89
C SER A 105 -73.93 33.67 -75.39
N ILE A 106 -75.11 34.25 -75.15
CA ILE A 106 -76.40 33.77 -75.65
C ILE A 106 -76.94 34.84 -76.62
N PRO A 107 -77.04 34.57 -77.93
CA PRO A 107 -77.79 35.43 -78.84
C PRO A 107 -79.28 35.09 -78.83
N LYS A 108 -80.04 36.17 -79.05
CA LYS A 108 -81.49 36.35 -78.93
C LYS A 108 -82.23 35.96 -80.22
N ASN A 109 -83.55 35.78 -80.06
CA ASN A 109 -84.63 35.70 -81.07
C ASN A 109 -85.01 34.26 -81.49
N LEU A 110 -86.28 33.81 -81.58
CA LEU A 110 -87.64 34.38 -81.43
C LEU A 110 -88.65 33.22 -81.71
N LEU A 111 -89.90 33.33 -81.24
CA LEU A 111 -91.11 32.48 -81.50
C LEU A 111 -91.22 31.15 -80.70
N GLU A 112 -92.29 30.81 -79.97
CA GLU A 112 -93.67 31.32 -79.85
C GLU A 112 -94.32 30.80 -78.53
N PRO A 113 -95.26 31.54 -77.90
CA PRO A 113 -95.95 31.13 -76.67
C PRO A 113 -97.25 30.37 -76.96
N LEU A 114 -97.39 29.15 -76.43
CA LEU A 114 -98.68 28.46 -76.38
C LEU A 114 -99.32 28.67 -75.01
N ASN A 115 -100.43 29.41 -75.07
CA ASN A 115 -101.35 29.68 -73.98
C ASN A 115 -102.16 28.39 -73.71
N ILE A 116 -101.95 27.77 -72.55
CA ILE A 116 -102.82 26.70 -72.03
C ILE A 116 -103.22 27.17 -70.64
N GLU A 117 -104.52 27.27 -70.44
CA GLU A 117 -105.18 27.75 -69.23
C GLU A 117 -104.60 27.06 -67.99
N ILE A 118 -104.09 27.91 -67.11
CA ILE A 118 -103.39 27.62 -65.87
C ILE A 118 -104.38 27.17 -64.80
N ASP A 119 -104.04 26.11 -64.07
CA ASP A 119 -104.55 25.91 -62.71
C ASP A 119 -103.86 26.95 -61.79
N PRO A 120 -104.58 27.94 -61.21
CA PRO A 120 -104.00 29.08 -60.47
C PRO A 120 -103.10 28.67 -59.30
N SER A 121 -103.30 27.46 -58.79
CA SER A 121 -102.53 26.88 -57.68
C SER A 121 -101.09 26.47 -58.06
N PHE A 122 -100.84 26.07 -59.31
CA PHE A 122 -99.54 25.54 -59.74
C PHE A 122 -98.52 26.64 -60.09
N GLN A 123 -99.00 27.80 -60.55
CA GLN A 123 -98.13 28.92 -60.92
C GLN A 123 -97.69 29.74 -59.70
N GLU A 124 -98.54 29.87 -58.68
CA GLU A 124 -98.13 30.37 -57.36
C GLU A 124 -97.09 29.46 -56.72
N ALA A 125 -97.26 28.13 -56.79
CA ALA A 125 -96.29 27.17 -56.26
C ALA A 125 -94.91 27.26 -56.96
N ARG A 126 -94.86 27.46 -58.28
CA ARG A 126 -93.59 27.66 -59.02
C ARG A 126 -92.92 29.01 -58.73
N VAL A 127 -93.70 30.06 -58.50
CA VAL A 127 -93.17 31.38 -58.13
C VAL A 127 -92.64 31.35 -56.69
N GLN A 128 -93.37 30.72 -55.77
CA GLN A 128 -92.94 30.48 -54.39
C GLN A 128 -91.67 29.59 -54.35
N GLU A 129 -91.63 28.47 -55.09
CA GLU A 129 -90.45 27.61 -55.21
C GLU A 129 -89.24 28.39 -55.76
N LYS A 130 -89.46 29.27 -56.74
CA LYS A 130 -88.39 30.12 -57.29
C LYS A 130 -87.90 31.18 -56.30
N GLU A 131 -88.76 31.73 -55.46
CA GLU A 131 -88.39 32.66 -54.39
C GLU A 131 -87.69 31.96 -53.22
N GLU A 132 -88.12 30.76 -52.87
CA GLU A 132 -87.44 29.87 -51.92
C GLU A 132 -86.06 29.49 -52.43
N ILE A 133 -85.92 29.11 -53.70
CA ILE A 133 -84.62 28.83 -54.32
C ILE A 133 -83.75 30.10 -54.33
N LYS A 134 -84.30 31.28 -54.62
CA LYS A 134 -83.53 32.55 -54.56
C LYS A 134 -83.07 32.88 -53.14
N THR A 135 -83.93 32.69 -52.14
CA THR A 135 -83.57 32.94 -50.74
C THR A 135 -82.56 31.91 -50.22
N LEU A 136 -82.69 30.63 -50.61
CA LEU A 136 -81.67 29.60 -50.37
C LEU A 136 -80.35 29.96 -51.04
N ASN A 137 -80.39 30.38 -52.31
CA ASN A 137 -79.20 30.72 -53.08
C ASN A 137 -78.50 31.96 -52.50
N ASN A 138 -79.24 32.98 -52.07
CA ASN A 138 -78.68 34.13 -51.33
C ASN A 138 -78.05 33.69 -49.99
N ARG A 139 -78.64 32.71 -49.30
CA ARG A 139 -78.04 32.11 -48.09
C ARG A 139 -76.76 31.33 -48.42
N PHE A 140 -76.71 30.62 -49.55
CA PHE A 140 -75.49 29.95 -50.02
C PHE A 140 -74.40 30.96 -50.39
N VAL A 141 -74.74 32.04 -51.07
CA VAL A 141 -73.78 33.12 -51.37
C VAL A 141 -73.21 33.72 -50.07
N ASN A 142 -74.05 33.99 -49.08
CA ASN A 142 -73.59 34.46 -47.76
C ASN A 142 -72.71 33.43 -47.03
N LEU A 143 -73.01 32.13 -47.14
CA LEU A 143 -72.18 31.06 -46.57
C LEU A 143 -70.83 30.96 -47.30
N ILE A 144 -70.82 31.08 -48.63
CA ILE A 144 -69.60 31.07 -49.44
C ILE A 144 -68.72 32.27 -49.09
N GLU A 145 -69.30 33.47 -48.94
CA GLU A 145 -68.56 34.65 -48.49
C GLU A 145 -67.99 34.47 -47.07
N LYS A 146 -68.75 33.86 -46.17
CA LYS A 146 -68.29 33.55 -44.81
C LYS A 146 -67.15 32.54 -44.80
N VAL A 147 -67.23 31.47 -45.60
CA VAL A 147 -66.15 30.48 -45.74
C VAL A 147 -64.90 31.15 -46.31
N ARG A 148 -65.03 31.98 -47.35
CA ARG A 148 -63.90 32.70 -47.96
C ARG A 148 -63.25 33.69 -46.97
N LEU A 149 -64.05 34.37 -46.14
CA LEU A 149 -63.54 35.23 -45.08
C LEU A 149 -62.77 34.41 -44.02
N LEU A 150 -63.32 33.27 -43.60
CA LEU A 150 -62.68 32.37 -42.64
C LEU A 150 -61.40 31.74 -43.20
N GLU A 151 -61.37 31.35 -44.47
CA GLU A 151 -60.17 30.87 -45.16
C GLU A 151 -59.10 31.95 -45.25
N SER A 152 -59.49 33.19 -45.59
CA SER A 152 -58.57 34.33 -45.60
C SER A 152 -58.03 34.63 -44.21
N GLN A 153 -58.86 34.50 -43.16
CA GLN A 153 -58.43 34.68 -41.77
C GLN A 153 -57.51 33.56 -41.32
N ASN A 154 -57.81 32.30 -41.65
CA ASN A 154 -56.94 31.16 -41.32
C ASN A 154 -55.58 31.29 -42.00
N LYS A 155 -55.53 31.70 -43.28
CA LYS A 155 -54.27 31.94 -43.99
C LYS A 155 -53.45 33.08 -43.36
N MET A 156 -54.12 34.12 -42.86
CA MET A 156 -53.45 35.18 -42.10
C MET A 156 -52.94 34.68 -40.75
N LEU A 157 -53.67 33.80 -40.07
CA LEU A 157 -53.23 33.20 -38.81
C LEU A 157 -52.06 32.23 -39.01
N GLU A 158 -52.06 31.44 -40.08
CA GLU A 158 -50.96 30.54 -40.44
C GLU A 158 -49.68 31.31 -40.75
N THR A 159 -49.75 32.39 -41.54
CA THR A 159 -48.58 33.23 -41.83
C THR A 159 -48.08 33.94 -40.58
N LYS A 160 -48.98 34.44 -39.72
CA LYS A 160 -48.62 35.01 -38.42
C LYS A 160 -47.99 33.98 -37.48
N TRP A 161 -48.49 32.75 -37.47
CA TRP A 161 -47.93 31.63 -36.70
C TRP A 161 -46.53 31.29 -37.18
N SER A 162 -46.33 31.13 -38.50
CA SER A 162 -45.03 30.84 -39.09
C SER A 162 -43.99 31.91 -38.77
N LEU A 163 -44.37 33.18 -38.92
CA LEU A 163 -43.47 34.31 -38.65
C LEU A 163 -43.15 34.41 -37.15
N MET A 164 -44.11 34.11 -36.27
CA MET A 164 -43.88 34.07 -34.82
C MET A 164 -43.02 32.87 -34.39
N GLN A 165 -43.14 31.73 -35.07
CA GLN A 165 -42.29 30.55 -34.86
C GLN A 165 -40.84 30.86 -35.27
N GLU A 166 -40.65 31.45 -36.45
CA GLU A 166 -39.35 31.84 -36.97
C GLU A 166 -38.71 32.97 -36.14
N GLN A 167 -39.52 33.89 -35.63
CA GLN A 167 -39.06 34.92 -34.69
C GLN A 167 -38.70 34.32 -33.33
N LYS A 168 -39.42 33.33 -32.81
CA LYS A 168 -39.03 32.59 -31.58
C LYS A 168 -37.71 31.85 -31.75
N THR A 169 -37.43 31.30 -32.93
CA THR A 169 -36.11 30.69 -33.22
C THR A 169 -35.01 31.73 -33.43
N SER A 170 -35.37 32.97 -33.79
CA SER A 170 -34.43 34.08 -34.08
C SER A 170 -34.24 35.08 -32.93
N GLN A 171 -35.05 35.01 -31.86
CA GLN A 171 -34.84 35.76 -30.63
C GLN A 171 -33.58 35.23 -29.95
N THR A 172 -32.43 35.81 -30.34
CA THR A 172 -31.11 35.77 -29.69
C THR A 172 -30.99 34.71 -28.61
N SER A 173 -30.69 33.48 -29.00
CA SER A 173 -30.37 32.42 -28.06
C SER A 173 -29.09 32.81 -27.33
N THR A 174 -29.22 33.39 -26.14
CA THR A 174 -28.10 33.62 -25.20
C THR A 174 -27.64 32.30 -24.55
N GLU A 175 -28.45 31.25 -24.71
CA GLU A 175 -28.19 29.86 -24.28
C GLU A 175 -26.80 29.33 -24.69
N PRO A 176 -26.35 29.39 -25.97
CA PRO A 176 -25.01 28.95 -26.36
C PRO A 176 -23.88 29.75 -25.71
N MET A 177 -24.08 31.05 -25.42
CA MET A 177 -23.06 31.84 -24.71
C MET A 177 -22.96 31.42 -23.24
N TYR A 178 -24.10 31.23 -22.57
CA TYR A 178 -24.12 30.70 -21.21
C TYR A 178 -23.59 29.27 -21.15
N GLN A 179 -23.89 28.43 -22.13
CA GLN A 179 -23.40 27.05 -22.22
C GLN A 179 -21.88 27.02 -22.43
N ALA A 180 -21.33 27.88 -23.29
CA ALA A 180 -19.89 28.03 -23.47
C ALA A 180 -19.20 28.53 -22.20
N TYR A 181 -19.80 29.50 -21.50
CA TYR A 181 -19.29 29.99 -20.21
C TYR A 181 -19.32 28.89 -19.12
N LEU A 182 -20.42 28.14 -19.03
CA LEU A 182 -20.56 27.02 -18.11
C LEU A 182 -19.54 25.90 -18.41
N ALA A 183 -19.30 25.60 -19.70
CA ALA A 183 -18.30 24.64 -20.13
C ALA A 183 -16.88 25.11 -19.78
N ASN A 184 -16.58 26.40 -19.94
CA ASN A 184 -15.30 26.98 -19.53
C ASN A 184 -15.10 26.92 -18.01
N LEU A 185 -16.11 27.26 -17.21
CA LEU A 185 -16.05 27.12 -15.75
C LEU A 185 -15.85 25.67 -15.30
N ARG A 186 -16.53 24.72 -15.94
CA ARG A 186 -16.32 23.28 -15.67
C ARG A 186 -14.89 22.85 -15.99
N ARG A 187 -14.34 23.30 -17.13
CA ARG A 187 -12.95 23.01 -17.50
C ARG A 187 -11.95 23.61 -16.51
N GLN A 188 -12.21 24.81 -15.99
CA GLN A 188 -11.39 25.42 -14.94
C GLN A 188 -11.47 24.62 -13.63
N LEU A 189 -12.68 24.21 -13.23
CA LEU A 189 -12.87 23.36 -12.06
C LEU A 189 -12.11 22.03 -12.20
N ASP A 190 -12.22 21.37 -13.34
CA ASP A 190 -11.48 20.12 -13.61
C ASP A 190 -9.96 20.34 -13.59
N GLY A 191 -9.48 21.48 -14.09
CA GLY A 191 -8.08 21.89 -13.99
C GLY A 191 -7.62 22.00 -12.54
N ILE A 192 -8.38 22.74 -11.70
CA ILE A 192 -8.09 22.91 -10.28
C ILE A 192 -8.16 21.57 -9.54
N ILE A 193 -9.11 20.69 -9.85
CA ILE A 193 -9.21 19.36 -9.24
C ILE A 193 -7.97 18.52 -9.56
N ARG A 194 -7.47 18.55 -10.81
CA ARG A 194 -6.24 17.86 -11.19
C ARG A 194 -5.03 18.43 -10.46
N GLU A 195 -4.87 19.74 -10.43
CA GLU A 195 -3.79 20.40 -9.69
C GLU A 195 -3.83 20.06 -8.21
N LYS A 196 -5.02 20.09 -7.58
CA LYS A 196 -5.22 19.66 -6.21
C LYS A 196 -4.78 18.21 -6.02
N SER A 197 -5.19 17.30 -6.89
CA SER A 197 -4.80 15.88 -6.79
C SER A 197 -3.29 15.70 -6.96
N ASN A 198 -2.64 16.46 -7.86
CA ASN A 198 -1.21 16.41 -8.05
C ASN A 198 -0.48 16.91 -6.79
N LEU A 199 -0.90 18.05 -6.23
CA LEU A 199 -0.36 18.60 -4.99
C LEU A 199 -0.56 17.64 -3.80
N GLU A 200 -1.70 16.96 -3.70
CA GLU A 200 -1.93 15.92 -2.69
C GLU A 200 -0.95 14.75 -2.83
N THR A 201 -0.64 14.32 -4.07
CA THR A 201 0.36 13.28 -4.29
C THR A 201 1.79 13.74 -3.98
N GLU A 202 2.14 14.99 -4.29
CA GLU A 202 3.45 15.56 -3.97
C GLU A 202 3.62 15.74 -2.46
N LEU A 203 2.57 16.22 -1.77
CA LEU A 203 2.55 16.31 -0.32
C LEU A 203 2.76 14.93 0.31
N LYS A 204 2.04 13.92 -0.17
CA LYS A 204 2.21 12.54 0.30
C LYS A 204 3.64 12.03 0.09
N LYS A 205 4.20 12.21 -1.12
CA LYS A 205 5.60 11.84 -1.40
C LYS A 205 6.59 12.55 -0.46
N SER A 206 6.36 13.83 -0.17
CA SER A 206 7.20 14.57 0.77
C SER A 206 7.04 14.07 2.21
N GLN A 207 5.83 13.68 2.62
CA GLN A 207 5.57 13.07 3.92
C GLN A 207 6.26 11.71 4.04
N ASP A 208 6.11 10.85 3.04
CA ASP A 208 6.76 9.54 2.98
C ASP A 208 8.30 9.67 3.09
N LEU A 209 8.90 10.65 2.41
CA LEU A 209 10.33 10.94 2.51
C LEU A 209 10.76 11.43 3.90
N VAL A 210 9.93 12.27 4.54
CA VAL A 210 10.18 12.74 5.91
C VAL A 210 10.07 11.57 6.90
N GLU A 211 9.10 10.69 6.74
CA GLU A 211 8.96 9.49 7.57
C GLU A 211 10.14 8.53 7.37
N GLU A 212 10.57 8.30 6.14
CA GLU A 212 11.74 7.46 5.83
C GLU A 212 13.03 8.03 6.45
N THR A 213 13.24 9.34 6.33
CA THR A 213 14.42 10.00 6.91
C THR A 213 14.39 10.02 8.44
N LYS A 214 13.20 10.20 9.02
CA LYS A 214 12.99 10.07 10.47
C LYS A 214 13.29 8.65 10.95
N GLN A 215 12.80 7.63 10.26
CA GLN A 215 13.09 6.23 10.59
C GLN A 215 14.60 5.94 10.53
N LYS A 216 15.28 6.38 9.47
CA LYS A 216 16.74 6.24 9.35
C LYS A 216 17.49 6.94 10.49
N TYR A 217 17.01 8.11 10.91
CA TYR A 217 17.59 8.83 12.04
C TYR A 217 17.38 8.08 13.36
N GLU A 218 16.18 7.57 13.62
CA GLU A 218 15.89 6.76 14.81
C GLU A 218 16.75 5.48 14.84
N ASP A 219 16.89 4.80 13.70
CA ASP A 219 17.75 3.62 13.57
C ASP A 219 19.23 3.96 13.85
N GLU A 220 19.72 5.10 13.34
CA GLU A 220 21.10 5.54 13.57
C GLU A 220 21.34 5.95 15.03
N VAL A 221 20.37 6.60 15.67
CA VAL A 221 20.41 6.91 17.10
C VAL A 221 20.44 5.63 17.94
N ASN A 222 19.63 4.63 17.59
CA ASN A 222 19.61 3.33 18.26
C ASN A 222 20.95 2.60 18.09
N LYS A 223 21.49 2.57 16.87
CA LYS A 223 22.83 1.99 16.60
C LYS A 223 23.93 2.70 17.38
N ARG A 224 23.94 4.04 17.36
CA ARG A 224 24.88 4.85 18.15
C ARG A 224 24.79 4.52 19.63
N THR A 225 23.57 4.42 20.17
CA THR A 225 23.36 4.09 21.59
C THR A 225 23.85 2.69 21.92
N SER A 226 23.63 1.71 21.04
CA SER A 226 24.19 0.35 21.20
C SER A 226 25.72 0.37 21.20
N LEU A 227 26.34 1.04 20.23
CA LEU A 227 27.80 1.13 20.13
C LEU A 227 28.41 1.89 21.31
N GLU A 228 27.74 2.93 21.82
CA GLU A 228 28.16 3.64 23.02
C GLU A 228 28.08 2.75 24.26
N ASN A 229 27.02 1.94 24.39
CA ASN A 229 26.92 0.96 25.47
C ASN A 229 28.05 -0.08 25.39
N ASP A 230 28.34 -0.62 24.21
CA ASP A 230 29.44 -1.55 23.98
C ASP A 230 30.80 -0.90 24.30
N PHE A 231 30.99 0.36 23.89
CA PHE A 231 32.19 1.13 24.21
C PHE A 231 32.38 1.30 25.72
N VAL A 232 31.30 1.60 26.45
CA VAL A 232 31.34 1.73 27.92
C VAL A 232 31.71 0.40 28.58
N VAL A 233 31.21 -0.74 28.07
CA VAL A 233 31.56 -2.07 28.58
C VAL A 233 33.04 -2.38 28.31
N ILE A 234 33.48 -2.22 27.06
CA ILE A 234 34.88 -2.45 26.67
C ILE A 234 35.82 -1.56 27.49
N LYS A 235 35.46 -0.31 27.73
CA LYS A 235 36.25 0.59 28.58
C LYS A 235 36.39 0.05 30.00
N LYS A 236 35.30 -0.43 30.62
CA LYS A 236 35.34 -1.05 31.94
C LYS A 236 36.22 -2.30 31.96
N ASP A 237 36.15 -3.13 30.91
CA ASP A 237 36.97 -4.33 30.80
C ASP A 237 38.46 -4.00 30.62
N VAL A 238 38.78 -2.94 29.87
CA VAL A 238 40.15 -2.43 29.72
C VAL A 238 40.66 -1.88 31.04
N ASP A 239 39.88 -1.08 31.76
CA ASP A 239 40.24 -0.54 33.06
C ASP A 239 40.47 -1.68 34.08
N ALA A 240 39.59 -2.70 34.10
CA ALA A 240 39.73 -3.88 34.95
C ALA A 240 40.97 -4.73 34.59
N SER A 241 41.26 -4.90 33.30
CA SER A 241 42.49 -5.57 32.84
C SER A 241 43.74 -4.78 33.24
N TYR A 242 43.68 -3.45 33.18
CA TYR A 242 44.78 -2.60 33.63
C TYR A 242 45.01 -2.68 35.14
N THR A 243 43.95 -2.72 35.95
CA THR A 243 44.11 -2.94 37.41
C THR A 243 44.73 -4.28 37.73
N VAL A 244 44.29 -5.35 37.05
CA VAL A 244 44.88 -6.70 37.23
C VAL A 244 46.34 -6.72 36.78
N LYS A 245 46.67 -6.04 35.67
CA LYS A 245 48.06 -5.89 35.23
C LYS A 245 48.91 -5.17 36.28
N MET A 246 48.41 -4.05 36.84
CA MET A 246 49.11 -3.32 37.90
C MET A 246 49.34 -4.21 39.13
N GLU A 247 48.36 -5.00 39.56
CA GLU A 247 48.52 -5.95 40.66
C GLU A 247 49.61 -7.00 40.38
N PHE A 248 49.75 -7.44 39.12
CA PHE A 248 50.84 -8.35 38.73
C PHE A 248 52.19 -7.64 38.67
N ASP A 249 52.26 -6.40 38.18
CA ASP A 249 53.48 -5.60 38.18
C ASP A 249 53.96 -5.35 39.63
N ASP A 250 53.05 -5.07 40.57
CA ASP A 250 53.36 -4.95 42.01
C ASP A 250 53.89 -6.26 42.61
N LYS A 251 53.26 -7.40 42.30
CA LYS A 251 53.75 -8.72 42.73
C LYS A 251 55.13 -9.05 42.14
N LEU A 252 55.37 -8.69 40.88
CA LEU A 252 56.68 -8.84 40.25
C LEU A 252 57.73 -7.97 40.93
N GLN A 253 57.38 -6.74 41.30
CA GLN A 253 58.28 -5.86 42.05
C GLN A 253 58.61 -6.45 43.42
N ILE A 254 57.61 -6.88 44.19
CA ILE A 254 57.80 -7.52 45.50
C ILE A 254 58.72 -8.75 45.38
N LEU A 255 58.48 -9.62 44.39
CA LEU A 255 59.28 -10.82 44.18
C LEU A 255 60.71 -10.49 43.72
N ASN A 256 60.88 -9.43 42.94
CA ASN A 256 62.19 -8.94 42.55
C ASN A 256 62.96 -8.38 43.75
N ASP A 257 62.31 -7.61 44.61
CA ASP A 257 62.89 -7.09 45.85
C ASP A 257 63.28 -8.24 46.80
N GLU A 258 62.47 -9.30 46.89
CA GLU A 258 62.79 -10.51 47.66
C GLU A 258 64.00 -11.25 47.09
N LEU A 259 64.09 -11.39 45.75
CA LEU A 259 65.26 -11.98 45.09
C LEU A 259 66.53 -11.15 45.32
N GLU A 260 66.43 -9.83 45.29
CA GLU A 260 67.56 -8.94 45.54
C GLU A 260 68.00 -9.00 47.01
N PHE A 261 67.05 -9.06 47.94
CA PHE A 261 67.32 -9.30 49.35
C PHE A 261 68.02 -10.65 49.59
N LEU A 262 67.49 -11.75 49.03
CA LEU A 262 68.11 -13.08 49.14
C LEU A 262 69.52 -13.10 48.55
N ARG A 263 69.75 -12.44 47.41
CA ARG A 263 71.10 -12.30 46.83
C ARG A 263 72.04 -11.56 47.78
N ALA A 264 71.60 -10.46 48.37
CA ALA A 264 72.40 -9.70 49.33
C ALA A 264 72.73 -10.52 50.59
N VAL A 265 71.75 -11.26 51.13
CA VAL A 265 71.96 -12.16 52.27
C VAL A 265 72.96 -13.25 51.93
N TYR A 266 72.81 -13.94 50.80
CA TYR A 266 73.76 -14.99 50.40
C TYR A 266 75.17 -14.45 50.13
N GLU A 267 75.30 -13.23 49.62
CA GLU A 267 76.60 -12.58 49.46
C GLU A 267 77.26 -12.29 50.82
N GLU A 268 76.48 -11.85 51.81
CA GLU A 268 76.98 -11.58 53.15
C GLU A 268 77.30 -12.86 53.93
N GLU A 269 76.46 -13.90 53.85
CA GLU A 269 76.75 -15.23 54.42
C GLU A 269 78.02 -15.84 53.81
N LEU A 270 78.23 -15.70 52.49
CA LEU A 270 79.47 -16.12 51.84
C LEU A 270 80.69 -15.36 52.40
N LYS A 271 80.58 -14.04 52.60
CA LYS A 271 81.64 -13.24 53.23
C LYS A 271 81.89 -13.68 54.67
N GLU A 272 80.84 -13.91 55.44
CA GLU A 272 80.94 -14.34 56.83
C GLU A 272 81.60 -15.73 56.92
N VAL A 273 81.13 -16.72 56.17
CA VAL A 273 81.75 -18.06 56.13
C VAL A 273 83.21 -17.95 55.70
N GLN A 274 83.54 -17.09 54.74
CA GLN A 274 84.92 -16.85 54.35
C GLN A 274 85.77 -16.20 55.47
N THR A 275 85.18 -15.37 56.33
CA THR A 275 85.85 -14.87 57.54
C THR A 275 85.95 -15.92 58.64
N GLN A 276 84.92 -16.74 58.86
CA GLN A 276 84.93 -17.82 59.84
C GLN A 276 85.97 -18.87 59.47
N VAL A 277 86.12 -19.24 58.20
CA VAL A 277 87.20 -20.13 57.74
C VAL A 277 88.59 -19.53 58.01
N LYS A 278 88.74 -18.20 57.94
CA LYS A 278 89.98 -17.51 58.32
C LYS A 278 90.20 -17.46 59.84
N ASN A 279 89.13 -17.37 60.64
CA ASN A 279 89.20 -17.23 62.10
C ASN A 279 89.31 -18.59 62.83
N VAL A 280 88.69 -19.65 62.30
CA VAL A 280 88.77 -21.04 62.81
C VAL A 280 90.16 -21.65 62.57
N SER A 281 91.00 -21.03 61.73
CA SER A 281 92.42 -21.38 61.66
C SER A 281 93.23 -20.96 62.91
N VAL A 282 92.57 -20.52 63.98
CA VAL A 282 93.18 -20.28 65.29
C VAL A 282 92.46 -21.17 66.31
N VAL A 283 92.96 -22.40 66.43
CA VAL A 283 92.60 -23.32 67.50
C VAL A 283 93.14 -22.75 68.81
N VAL A 284 92.24 -22.26 69.66
CA VAL A 284 92.56 -21.85 71.02
C VAL A 284 92.09 -22.96 71.95
N GLU A 285 93.05 -23.74 72.41
CA GLU A 285 92.86 -24.67 73.53
C GLU A 285 92.73 -23.84 74.82
N MET A 286 91.52 -23.77 75.38
CA MET A 286 91.30 -23.24 76.73
C MET A 286 91.11 -24.39 77.69
N ASP A 287 92.13 -24.62 78.51
CA ASP A 287 92.09 -25.51 79.66
C ASP A 287 91.40 -24.78 80.84
N ASN A 288 90.15 -25.14 81.13
CA ASN A 288 89.34 -24.53 82.18
C ASN A 288 89.28 -25.47 83.40
N GLY A 289 90.40 -25.56 84.13
CA GLY A 289 90.44 -26.15 85.47
C GLY A 289 89.88 -25.18 86.51
N ARG A 290 88.59 -25.32 86.84
CA ARG A 290 88.01 -24.80 88.09
C ARG A 290 87.19 -25.91 88.72
N ASP A 291 87.49 -26.19 89.99
CA ASP A 291 86.70 -27.12 90.81
C ASP A 291 85.28 -26.59 90.91
N LEU A 292 84.41 -27.25 90.15
CA LEU A 292 82.98 -27.03 90.07
C LEU A 292 82.33 -28.02 91.06
N ASP A 293 81.43 -27.54 91.90
CA ASP A 293 80.62 -28.39 92.77
C ASP A 293 79.72 -29.27 91.91
N VAL A 294 80.22 -30.47 91.62
CA VAL A 294 79.64 -31.42 90.68
C VAL A 294 78.26 -31.87 91.16
N GLU A 295 78.01 -31.88 92.46
CA GLU A 295 76.75 -32.39 93.03
C GLU A 295 75.59 -31.41 92.80
N SER A 296 75.80 -30.12 93.07
CA SER A 296 74.80 -29.06 92.80
C SER A 296 74.54 -28.91 91.30
N ILE A 297 75.58 -28.98 90.48
CA ILE A 297 75.46 -28.90 89.02
C ILE A 297 74.76 -30.13 88.47
N VAL A 298 75.04 -31.33 88.97
CA VAL A 298 74.33 -32.56 88.53
C VAL A 298 72.86 -32.51 88.95
N ALA A 299 72.53 -31.98 90.13
CA ALA A 299 71.14 -31.80 90.56
C ALA A 299 70.40 -30.76 89.68
N GLU A 300 71.03 -29.62 89.39
CA GLU A 300 70.47 -28.60 88.51
C GLU A 300 70.34 -29.10 87.06
N VAL A 301 71.34 -29.80 86.54
CA VAL A 301 71.31 -30.42 85.22
C VAL A 301 70.20 -31.48 85.14
N LYS A 302 70.01 -32.31 86.16
CA LYS A 302 68.89 -33.27 86.23
C LYS A 302 67.53 -32.56 86.22
N ALA A 303 67.36 -31.50 87.01
CA ALA A 303 66.13 -30.71 87.04
C ALA A 303 65.86 -30.00 85.69
N GLN A 304 66.91 -29.52 85.02
CA GLN A 304 66.82 -28.97 83.67
C GLN A 304 66.46 -30.04 82.63
N TYR A 305 67.05 -31.25 82.71
CA TYR A 305 66.67 -32.37 81.82
C TYR A 305 65.22 -32.80 82.02
N GLU A 306 64.74 -32.85 83.26
CA GLU A 306 63.34 -33.16 83.55
C GLU A 306 62.41 -32.08 82.99
N THR A 307 62.76 -30.80 83.15
CA THR A 307 62.01 -29.68 82.59
C THR A 307 62.01 -29.69 81.05
N VAL A 308 63.16 -29.99 80.43
CA VAL A 308 63.31 -30.11 78.97
C VAL A 308 62.55 -31.33 78.45
N ALA A 309 62.53 -32.44 79.17
CA ALA A 309 61.77 -33.63 78.80
C ALA A 309 60.25 -33.37 78.85
N VAL A 310 59.76 -32.68 79.89
CA VAL A 310 58.35 -32.30 80.01
C VAL A 310 57.96 -31.29 78.91
N LYS A 311 58.77 -30.24 78.70
CA LYS A 311 58.55 -29.27 77.62
C LYS A 311 58.59 -29.93 76.24
N GLY A 312 59.55 -30.81 75.98
CA GLY A 312 59.62 -31.56 74.74
C GLY A 312 58.40 -32.46 74.52
N ARG A 313 57.86 -33.06 75.59
CA ARG A 313 56.60 -33.85 75.53
C ARG A 313 55.40 -32.96 75.19
N GLU A 314 55.28 -31.80 75.84
CA GLU A 314 54.19 -30.84 75.61
C GLU A 314 54.26 -30.18 74.23
N GLU A 315 55.46 -29.82 73.77
CA GLU A 315 55.70 -29.25 72.43
C GLU A 315 55.35 -30.26 71.35
N VAL A 316 55.75 -31.53 71.51
CA VAL A 316 55.39 -32.60 70.58
C VAL A 316 53.88 -32.87 70.59
N GLU A 317 53.24 -32.93 71.75
CA GLU A 317 51.78 -33.08 71.83
C GLU A 317 51.03 -31.89 71.23
N SER A 318 51.49 -30.67 71.48
CA SER A 318 50.93 -29.44 70.91
C SER A 318 51.10 -29.41 69.39
N TRP A 319 52.27 -29.81 68.90
CA TRP A 319 52.57 -29.91 67.47
C TRP A 319 51.68 -30.96 66.78
N TYR A 320 51.53 -32.16 67.37
CA TYR A 320 50.64 -33.18 66.83
C TYR A 320 49.18 -32.77 66.87
N LYS A 321 48.71 -32.14 67.95
CA LYS A 321 47.35 -31.58 68.04
C LYS A 321 47.13 -30.48 66.99
N GLY A 322 48.10 -29.59 66.81
CA GLY A 322 48.08 -28.56 65.77
C GLY A 322 47.98 -29.15 64.37
N LYS A 323 48.83 -30.13 64.05
CA LYS A 323 48.81 -30.80 62.74
C LYS A 323 47.53 -31.59 62.51
N PHE A 324 47.00 -32.25 63.53
CA PHE A 324 45.72 -32.95 63.46
C PHE A 324 44.56 -31.98 63.22
N ASN A 325 44.53 -30.85 63.94
CA ASN A 325 43.51 -29.81 63.76
C ASN A 325 43.58 -29.18 62.37
N GLU A 326 44.78 -28.93 61.85
CA GLU A 326 44.98 -28.41 60.49
C GLU A 326 44.50 -29.42 59.42
N LEU A 327 44.85 -30.70 59.56
CA LEU A 327 44.36 -31.77 58.70
C LEU A 327 42.83 -31.94 58.79
N SER A 328 42.27 -31.85 59.99
CA SER A 328 40.82 -31.91 60.19
C SER A 328 40.11 -30.68 59.60
N ALA A 329 40.69 -29.50 59.72
CA ALA A 329 40.13 -28.26 59.17
C ALA A 329 40.19 -28.26 57.64
N THR A 330 41.29 -28.73 57.05
CA THR A 330 41.41 -28.87 55.59
C THR A 330 40.46 -29.94 55.05
N ALA A 331 40.32 -31.08 55.73
CA ALA A 331 39.32 -32.10 55.38
C ALA A 331 37.88 -31.55 55.42
N GLY A 332 37.55 -30.75 56.45
CA GLY A 332 36.24 -30.09 56.54
C GLY A 332 35.98 -29.10 55.40
N ARG A 333 36.99 -28.30 55.02
CA ARG A 333 36.89 -27.40 53.85
C ARG A 333 36.65 -28.17 52.56
N TYR A 334 37.37 -29.25 52.31
CA TYR A 334 37.14 -30.09 51.13
C TYR A 334 35.74 -30.70 51.11
N GLU A 335 35.20 -31.11 52.26
CA GLU A 335 33.82 -31.60 52.35
C GLU A 335 32.80 -30.50 52.00
N ASP A 336 33.00 -29.28 52.52
CA ASP A 336 32.14 -28.14 52.23
C ASP A 336 32.25 -27.67 50.79
N ASP A 337 33.44 -27.67 50.18
CA ASP A 337 33.65 -27.37 48.77
C ASP A 337 32.94 -28.40 47.88
N VAL A 338 33.03 -29.69 48.21
CA VAL A 338 32.31 -30.75 47.50
C VAL A 338 30.79 -30.60 47.67
N ARG A 339 30.32 -30.22 48.86
CA ARG A 339 28.90 -29.97 49.12
C ARG A 339 28.39 -28.77 48.30
N THR A 340 29.18 -27.70 48.20
CA THR A 340 28.87 -26.50 47.43
C THR A 340 28.84 -26.79 45.94
N ALA A 341 29.90 -27.45 45.41
CA ALA A 341 29.95 -27.86 44.01
C ALA A 341 28.77 -28.78 43.63
N LYS A 342 28.36 -29.68 44.52
CA LYS A 342 27.17 -30.54 44.31
C LYS A 342 25.88 -29.73 44.26
N ALA A 343 25.75 -28.69 45.09
CA ALA A 343 24.59 -27.80 45.05
C ALA A 343 24.54 -27.01 43.73
N GLU A 344 25.67 -26.46 43.28
CA GLU A 344 25.80 -25.76 42.01
C GLU A 344 25.47 -26.67 40.82
N ILE A 345 26.00 -27.90 40.79
CA ILE A 345 25.66 -28.89 39.76
C ILE A 345 24.15 -29.15 39.74
N SER A 346 23.51 -29.27 40.90
CA SER A 346 22.06 -29.50 40.99
C SER A 346 21.25 -28.31 40.49
N GLU A 347 21.73 -27.08 40.71
CA GLU A 347 21.10 -25.85 40.21
C GLU A 347 21.25 -25.72 38.70
N VAL A 348 22.46 -25.92 38.18
CA VAL A 348 22.74 -25.93 36.74
C VAL A 348 21.88 -26.99 36.05
N THR A 349 21.75 -28.18 36.65
CA THR A 349 20.87 -29.24 36.12
C THR A 349 19.40 -28.81 36.07
N ARG A 350 18.91 -28.09 37.08
CA ARG A 350 17.54 -27.53 37.07
C ARG A 350 17.38 -26.47 35.99
N ASN A 351 18.37 -25.59 35.80
CA ASN A 351 18.36 -24.57 34.77
C ASN A 351 18.38 -25.19 33.37
N ILE A 352 19.20 -26.22 33.14
CA ILE A 352 19.21 -26.99 31.88
C ILE A 352 17.82 -27.56 31.59
N ASN A 353 17.17 -28.20 32.57
CA ASN A 353 15.82 -28.75 32.39
C ASN A 353 14.78 -27.65 32.11
N ARG A 354 14.89 -26.48 32.75
CA ARG A 354 14.01 -25.33 32.48
C ARG A 354 14.20 -24.81 31.05
N TYR A 355 15.44 -24.60 30.61
CA TYR A 355 15.73 -24.15 29.26
C TYR A 355 15.33 -25.18 28.20
N ASN A 356 15.50 -26.49 28.47
CA ASN A 356 15.00 -27.54 27.58
C ASN A 356 13.46 -27.49 27.46
N ALA A 357 12.74 -27.30 28.57
CA ALA A 357 11.28 -27.15 28.53
C ALA A 357 10.85 -25.89 27.76
N GLU A 358 11.58 -24.78 27.91
CA GLU A 358 11.34 -23.54 27.16
C GLU A 358 11.61 -23.72 25.66
N ILE A 359 12.70 -24.40 25.29
CA ILE A 359 13.02 -24.76 23.90
C ILE A 359 11.92 -25.63 23.30
N GLU A 360 11.44 -26.65 24.00
CA GLU A 360 10.37 -27.51 23.49
C GLU A 360 9.04 -26.75 23.35
N ASN A 361 8.73 -25.84 24.28
CA ASN A 361 7.56 -24.98 24.16
C ASN A 361 7.66 -24.04 22.94
N LEU A 362 8.82 -23.41 22.72
CA LEU A 362 9.06 -22.56 21.55
C LEU A 362 9.02 -23.36 20.24
N LYS A 363 9.55 -24.59 20.21
CA LYS A 363 9.42 -25.49 19.05
C LYS A 363 7.97 -25.81 18.76
N ASN A 364 7.16 -26.11 19.76
CA ASN A 364 5.72 -26.36 19.60
C ASN A 364 4.97 -25.13 19.09
N GLN A 365 5.31 -23.93 19.60
CA GLN A 365 4.75 -22.67 19.10
C GLN A 365 5.12 -22.43 17.64
N ARG A 366 6.40 -22.64 17.28
CA ARG A 366 6.86 -22.54 15.89
C ARG A 366 6.12 -23.50 14.99
N ALA A 367 6.02 -24.78 15.37
CA ALA A 367 5.29 -25.78 14.58
C ALA A 367 3.82 -25.41 14.42
N SER A 368 3.16 -24.89 15.48
CA SER A 368 1.77 -24.42 15.39
C SER A 368 1.61 -23.22 14.45
N LEU A 369 2.55 -22.27 14.47
CA LEU A 369 2.55 -21.13 13.55
C LEU A 369 2.83 -21.57 12.11
N GLU A 370 3.76 -22.50 11.89
CA GLU A 370 4.03 -23.07 10.56
C GLU A 370 2.78 -23.76 9.98
N THR A 371 2.04 -24.53 10.80
CA THR A 371 0.76 -25.11 10.37
C THR A 371 -0.27 -24.03 10.03
N GLN A 372 -0.38 -22.98 10.85
CA GLN A 372 -1.31 -21.87 10.58
C GLN A 372 -0.96 -21.11 9.29
N ILE A 373 0.33 -20.91 9.02
CA ILE A 373 0.81 -20.29 7.78
C ILE A 373 0.45 -21.20 6.60
N ALA A 374 0.75 -22.49 6.67
CA ALA A 374 0.42 -23.44 5.60
C ALA A 374 -1.09 -23.48 5.30
N GLU A 375 -1.95 -23.50 6.34
CA GLU A 375 -3.40 -23.43 6.16
C GLU A 375 -3.87 -22.09 5.57
N ALA A 376 -3.23 -20.97 5.92
CA ALA A 376 -3.56 -19.67 5.37
C ALA A 376 -3.14 -19.56 3.89
N GLU A 377 -1.98 -20.10 3.55
CA GLU A 377 -1.48 -20.22 2.17
C GLU A 377 -2.42 -21.10 1.33
N GLU A 378 -2.82 -22.27 1.82
CA GLU A 378 -3.75 -23.17 1.12
C GLU A 378 -5.12 -22.50 0.90
N ARG A 379 -5.69 -21.85 1.92
CA ARG A 379 -6.95 -21.08 1.74
C ARG A 379 -6.79 -19.95 0.74
N GLY A 380 -5.66 -19.24 0.76
CA GLY A 380 -5.34 -18.19 -0.20
C GLY A 380 -5.26 -18.73 -1.62
N GLU A 381 -4.58 -19.85 -1.81
CA GLU A 381 -4.44 -20.51 -3.12
C GLU A 381 -5.79 -20.98 -3.66
N LEU A 382 -6.64 -21.59 -2.82
CA LEU A 382 -8.00 -21.97 -3.20
C LEU A 382 -8.85 -20.78 -3.65
N ALA A 383 -8.79 -19.66 -2.92
CA ALA A 383 -9.52 -18.44 -3.29
C ALA A 383 -9.02 -17.85 -4.62
N VAL A 384 -7.70 -17.88 -4.88
CA VAL A 384 -7.12 -17.46 -6.15
C VAL A 384 -7.55 -18.38 -7.29
N ASN A 385 -7.56 -19.69 -7.07
CA ASN A 385 -7.97 -20.66 -8.09
C ASN A 385 -9.48 -20.53 -8.42
N ASP A 386 -10.33 -20.30 -7.43
CA ASP A 386 -11.76 -20.01 -7.66
C ASP A 386 -11.97 -18.73 -8.47
N ALA A 387 -11.27 -17.65 -8.10
CA ALA A 387 -11.31 -16.40 -8.87
C ALA A 387 -10.80 -16.58 -10.31
N LYS A 388 -9.72 -17.34 -10.52
CA LYS A 388 -9.23 -17.68 -11.86
C LYS A 388 -10.24 -18.49 -12.66
N SER A 389 -10.90 -19.47 -12.04
CA SER A 389 -11.97 -20.24 -12.69
C SER A 389 -13.12 -19.33 -13.10
N ARG A 390 -13.52 -18.41 -12.21
CA ARG A 390 -14.59 -17.44 -12.49
C ARG A 390 -14.24 -16.51 -13.64
N ILE A 391 -12.99 -16.05 -13.72
CA ILE A 391 -12.50 -15.24 -14.84
C ILE A 391 -12.56 -16.05 -16.13
N SER A 392 -12.06 -17.28 -16.14
CA SER A 392 -12.13 -18.17 -17.32
C SER A 392 -13.56 -18.38 -17.79
N ASP A 393 -14.51 -18.62 -16.88
CA ASP A 393 -15.93 -18.79 -17.24
C ASP A 393 -16.51 -17.52 -17.88
N LEU A 394 -16.15 -16.34 -17.34
CA LEU A 394 -16.58 -15.05 -17.88
C LEU A 394 -15.96 -14.77 -19.24
N GLU A 395 -14.69 -15.14 -19.46
CA GLU A 395 -14.02 -15.04 -20.76
C GLU A 395 -14.68 -15.92 -21.82
N ILE A 396 -15.04 -17.16 -21.46
CA ILE A 396 -15.79 -18.07 -22.32
C ILE A 396 -17.18 -17.48 -22.65
N ALA A 397 -17.91 -17.01 -21.64
CA ALA A 397 -19.22 -16.39 -21.84
C ALA A 397 -19.15 -15.15 -22.75
N LEU A 398 -18.13 -14.31 -22.57
CA LEU A 398 -17.85 -13.16 -23.42
C LEU A 398 -17.52 -13.58 -24.85
N GLY A 399 -16.72 -14.64 -25.03
CA GLY A 399 -16.42 -15.23 -26.33
C GLY A 399 -17.68 -15.71 -27.06
N ASN A 400 -18.54 -16.45 -26.36
CA ASN A 400 -19.82 -16.93 -26.89
C ASN A 400 -20.74 -15.76 -27.28
N ALA A 401 -20.87 -14.74 -26.42
CA ALA A 401 -21.69 -13.56 -26.72
C ALA A 401 -21.18 -12.78 -27.95
N LYS A 402 -19.85 -12.67 -28.11
CA LYS A 402 -19.24 -12.08 -29.32
C LYS A 402 -19.56 -12.90 -30.58
N GLN A 403 -19.47 -14.23 -30.49
CA GLN A 403 -19.82 -15.12 -31.60
C GLN A 403 -21.30 -15.01 -31.96
N ASP A 404 -22.19 -14.94 -30.97
CA ASP A 404 -23.63 -14.74 -31.18
C ASP A 404 -23.92 -13.39 -31.83
N MET A 405 -23.27 -12.32 -31.39
CA MET A 405 -23.40 -11.01 -32.03
C MET A 405 -22.92 -11.04 -33.48
N ALA A 406 -21.78 -11.69 -33.75
CA ALA A 406 -21.28 -11.86 -35.11
C ALA A 406 -22.23 -12.69 -36.00
N ARG A 407 -22.91 -13.68 -35.42
CA ARG A 407 -23.96 -14.46 -36.10
C ARG A 407 -25.17 -13.57 -36.42
N GLN A 408 -25.70 -12.82 -35.45
CA GLN A 408 -26.82 -11.90 -35.68
C GLN A 408 -26.52 -10.88 -36.78
N VAL A 409 -25.31 -10.31 -36.80
CA VAL A 409 -24.90 -9.37 -37.87
C VAL A 409 -24.94 -10.04 -39.25
N ARG A 410 -24.51 -11.31 -39.36
CA ARG A 410 -24.62 -12.07 -40.62
C ARG A 410 -26.07 -12.30 -41.02
N GLU A 411 -26.91 -12.73 -40.09
CA GLU A 411 -28.35 -12.95 -40.34
C GLU A 411 -29.05 -11.65 -40.77
N TYR A 412 -28.74 -10.51 -40.15
CA TYR A 412 -29.26 -9.19 -40.55
C TYR A 412 -28.77 -8.79 -41.95
N GLN A 413 -27.51 -9.07 -42.30
CA GLN A 413 -27.00 -8.79 -43.64
C GLN A 413 -27.69 -9.65 -44.70
N GLU A 414 -27.94 -10.93 -44.42
CA GLU A 414 -28.69 -11.82 -45.30
C GLU A 414 -30.14 -11.33 -45.48
N LEU A 415 -30.81 -10.93 -44.39
CA LEU A 415 -32.16 -10.37 -44.45
C LEU A 415 -32.21 -9.06 -45.25
N MET A 416 -31.20 -8.20 -45.08
CA MET A 416 -31.04 -6.98 -45.89
C MET A 416 -30.89 -7.32 -47.37
N ASN A 417 -30.08 -8.32 -47.71
CA ASN A 417 -29.92 -8.76 -49.11
C ASN A 417 -31.24 -9.26 -49.70
N VAL A 418 -32.04 -10.03 -48.94
CA VAL A 418 -33.39 -10.46 -49.36
C VAL A 418 -34.31 -9.26 -49.56
N LYS A 419 -34.30 -8.29 -48.64
CA LYS A 419 -35.09 -7.06 -48.77
C LYS A 419 -34.74 -6.28 -50.03
N LEU A 420 -33.45 -6.14 -50.34
CA LEU A 420 -33.00 -5.49 -51.57
C LEU A 420 -33.44 -6.25 -52.83
N ALA A 421 -33.42 -7.59 -52.81
CA ALA A 421 -33.93 -8.40 -53.92
C ALA A 421 -35.44 -8.19 -54.10
N LEU A 422 -36.23 -8.20 -53.02
CA LEU A 422 -37.66 -7.92 -53.05
C LEU A 422 -37.97 -6.50 -53.54
N ASP A 423 -37.20 -5.49 -53.14
CA ASP A 423 -37.37 -4.13 -53.67
C ASP A 423 -37.16 -4.08 -55.19
N ILE A 424 -36.17 -4.82 -55.69
CA ILE A 424 -35.93 -4.95 -57.13
C ILE A 424 -37.12 -5.63 -57.80
N GLU A 425 -37.64 -6.72 -57.25
CA GLU A 425 -38.84 -7.40 -57.77
C GLU A 425 -40.07 -6.49 -57.77
N ILE A 426 -40.32 -5.73 -56.70
CA ILE A 426 -41.42 -4.76 -56.67
C ILE A 426 -41.21 -3.68 -57.72
N ALA A 427 -39.99 -3.18 -57.89
CA ALA A 427 -39.68 -2.20 -58.93
C ALA A 427 -39.89 -2.78 -60.34
N THR A 428 -39.53 -4.04 -60.59
CA THR A 428 -39.80 -4.69 -61.89
C THR A 428 -41.30 -4.94 -62.09
N TYR A 429 -42.04 -5.38 -61.07
CA TYR A 429 -43.50 -5.51 -61.13
C TYR A 429 -44.18 -4.16 -61.40
N ARG A 430 -43.79 -3.08 -60.72
CA ARG A 430 -44.29 -1.73 -61.00
C ARG A 430 -44.02 -1.30 -62.44
N LYS A 431 -42.80 -1.55 -62.95
CA LYS A 431 -42.43 -1.23 -64.33
C LYS A 431 -43.23 -2.04 -65.37
N LEU A 432 -43.54 -3.31 -65.08
CA LEU A 432 -44.42 -4.13 -65.92
C LEU A 432 -45.86 -3.61 -65.89
N LEU A 433 -46.36 -3.22 -64.72
CA LEU A 433 -47.69 -2.62 -64.56
C LEU A 433 -47.78 -1.27 -65.30
N GLU A 434 -46.76 -0.43 -65.22
CA GLU A 434 -46.63 0.81 -66.01
C GLU A 434 -46.52 0.49 -67.52
N GLY A 435 -45.95 -0.65 -67.89
CA GLY A 435 -45.93 -1.20 -69.26
C GLY A 435 -47.33 -1.63 -69.76
N GLU A 436 -48.13 -2.25 -68.90
CA GLU A 436 -49.51 -2.61 -69.19
C GLU A 436 -50.45 -1.40 -69.16
N GLU A 437 -50.22 -0.42 -68.27
CA GLU A 437 -50.91 0.86 -68.29
C GLU A 437 -50.51 1.67 -69.53
N THR A 438 -49.26 1.61 -69.99
CA THR A 438 -48.89 2.24 -71.28
C THR A 438 -49.40 1.47 -72.48
N GLN A 439 -49.63 0.16 -72.44
CA GLN A 439 -50.37 -0.57 -73.50
C GLN A 439 -51.88 -0.34 -73.42
N ALA A 440 -52.48 -0.26 -72.23
CA ALA A 440 -53.90 0.07 -72.04
C ALA A 440 -54.18 1.55 -72.32
N VAL A 441 -53.22 2.43 -72.02
CA VAL A 441 -53.20 3.83 -72.45
C VAL A 441 -52.91 3.90 -73.92
N THR A 442 -52.00 3.13 -74.54
CA THR A 442 -51.80 3.10 -76.00
C THR A 442 -53.02 2.55 -76.74
N ILE A 443 -53.76 1.61 -76.14
CA ILE A 443 -55.05 1.16 -76.67
C ILE A 443 -56.11 2.26 -76.48
N ARG A 444 -56.10 3.02 -75.37
CA ARG A 444 -56.96 4.22 -75.19
C ARG A 444 -56.49 5.49 -75.92
N SER A 445 -55.23 5.56 -76.35
CA SER A 445 -54.56 6.70 -76.98
C SER A 445 -54.16 6.42 -78.43
N SER A 446 -54.64 5.29 -78.97
CA SER A 446 -55.02 5.20 -80.38
C SER A 446 -56.10 6.22 -80.78
N SER A 447 -56.65 6.97 -79.82
CA SER A 447 -57.16 8.33 -80.02
C SER A 447 -56.28 9.37 -79.31
N SER A 448 -55.41 10.04 -80.09
CA SER A 448 -54.67 11.29 -79.75
C SER A 448 -53.47 11.12 -78.79
N GLY A 449 -52.21 11.47 -79.09
CA GLY A 449 -51.58 12.26 -80.16
C GLY A 449 -50.53 13.23 -79.56
N GLY A 450 -49.24 13.09 -79.91
CA GLY A 450 -48.16 14.09 -79.72
C GLY A 450 -47.31 13.96 -78.43
N GLY A 451 -45.99 13.70 -78.49
CA GLY A 451 -44.91 14.71 -78.65
C GLY A 451 -44.67 15.44 -77.32
N TYR A 452 -43.49 15.49 -76.67
CA TYR A 452 -42.19 16.00 -77.11
C TYR A 452 -41.03 15.53 -76.22
N ASN A 453 -39.83 15.72 -76.77
CA ASN A 453 -38.50 15.31 -76.33
C ASN A 453 -37.83 16.40 -75.49
N THR A 454 -37.12 16.09 -74.39
CA THR A 454 -35.99 16.94 -73.92
C THR A 454 -34.82 16.11 -73.40
N LYS A 455 -33.64 16.44 -73.93
CA LYS A 455 -32.31 15.91 -73.62
C LYS A 455 -31.74 16.58 -72.37
N THR A 456 -30.99 15.86 -71.54
CA THR A 456 -29.76 16.39 -70.92
C THR A 456 -28.67 15.32 -70.79
N LYS A 457 -27.50 15.67 -71.34
CA LYS A 457 -26.24 14.93 -71.42
C LYS A 457 -25.44 14.94 -70.10
N LYS A 458 -24.46 14.01 -70.06
CA LYS A 458 -23.08 14.08 -69.51
C LYS A 458 -22.84 13.02 -68.42
N SER A 459 -22.21 11.89 -68.74
CA SER A 459 -20.75 11.68 -68.89
C SER A 459 -19.99 11.94 -67.60
N SER A 460 -19.48 10.88 -66.97
CA SER A 460 -18.04 10.65 -66.85
C SER A 460 -17.75 9.46 -65.92
N SER A 461 -17.08 8.47 -66.48
CA SER A 461 -16.28 7.48 -65.77
C SER A 461 -15.30 8.16 -64.82
N SER A 462 -15.06 7.59 -63.64
CA SER A 462 -13.74 7.64 -63.03
C SER A 462 -13.53 6.43 -62.11
N SER A 463 -12.69 5.52 -62.58
CA SER A 463 -11.88 4.61 -61.77
C SER A 463 -11.02 5.40 -60.79
N VAL A 464 -10.93 4.97 -59.53
CA VAL A 464 -9.76 5.27 -58.67
C VAL A 464 -9.35 4.00 -57.92
N VAL A 465 -8.03 3.84 -57.92
CA VAL A 465 -7.17 2.75 -57.52
C VAL A 465 -7.12 2.56 -55.99
N MET A 466 -6.81 1.31 -55.62
CA MET A 466 -6.31 0.75 -54.36
C MET A 466 -5.89 1.70 -53.22
N ASN A 467 -6.12 1.24 -51.99
CA ASN A 467 -5.01 1.19 -51.03
C ASN A 467 -5.07 -0.02 -50.10
N LYS A 468 -4.06 -0.88 -50.21
CA LYS A 468 -3.65 -1.87 -49.20
C LYS A 468 -2.90 -1.10 -48.11
N ALA A 469 -3.35 -1.17 -46.87
CA ALA A 469 -2.48 -0.89 -45.73
C ALA A 469 -2.97 -1.63 -44.47
N SER A 470 -2.09 -2.51 -43.99
CA SER A 470 -1.86 -2.83 -42.57
C SER A 470 -3.01 -3.40 -41.72
N PHE A 471 -3.02 -4.73 -41.57
CA PHE A 471 -3.14 -5.33 -40.24
C PHE A 471 -2.22 -6.54 -40.15
N SER A 472 -1.00 -6.30 -39.66
CA SER A 472 -0.08 -7.31 -39.17
C SER A 472 0.41 -6.85 -37.80
N ARG A 473 0.53 -7.82 -36.88
CA ARG A 473 0.91 -7.76 -35.45
C ARG A 473 -0.21 -7.38 -34.46
N ALA A 474 -0.34 -8.05 -33.31
CA ALA A 474 0.52 -9.05 -32.67
C ALA A 474 -0.29 -9.93 -31.69
N TYR A 475 0.35 -11.05 -31.33
CA TYR A 475 0.33 -11.76 -30.04
C TYR A 475 -0.33 -11.05 -28.86
#